data_AF-A0A1Q6JDL2-F1
#
_entry.id   AF-A0A1Q6JDL2-F1
#
_cell.length_a   1.000
_cell.length_b   1.000
_cell.length_c   1.000
_cell.angle_alpha   90.00
_cell.angle_beta   90.00
_cell.angle_gamma   90.00
#
_symmetry.space_group_name_H-M   'P 1'
#
loop_
_entity.id
_entity.type
_entity.pdbx_description
1 polymer ?
#
loop_
_entity_poly.entity_id
_entity_poly.type
_entity_poly.pdbx_seq_one_letter_code
_entity_poly.pdbx_strand_id
1 'polypeptide(L)'
;MLGKDGAFVPLLESILNAALEGEMDAHLTEEERQMGNRRNGKMQKQVQTPLGEVTVSTPRDRNSSFDPQFIKKRETIPLLQEKKYTIQATYTTGIKENHTGQKCKNRYRQKPK
;
A
#
# COMPACT_ATOMS: atom_id res chain seq x y z
N MET A 1 -12.45 -13.21 -18.56
CA MET A 1 -13.26 -12.09 -18.03
C MET A 1 -12.84 -11.60 -16.64
N LEU A 2 -11.94 -12.29 -15.93
CA LEU A 2 -11.39 -11.90 -14.62
C LEU A 2 -9.86 -11.70 -14.67
N GLY A 3 -9.35 -11.12 -15.77
CA GLY A 3 -7.92 -10.85 -15.95
C GLY A 3 -7.61 -9.36 -15.83
N LYS A 4 -6.33 -9.00 -15.96
CA LYS A 4 -5.75 -7.64 -15.85
C LYS A 4 -6.48 -6.53 -16.64
N ASP A 5 -7.28 -6.90 -17.63
CA ASP A 5 -8.11 -6.03 -18.49
C ASP A 5 -9.63 -6.18 -18.26
N GLY A 6 -10.03 -6.76 -17.12
CA GLY A 6 -11.42 -7.04 -16.77
C GLY A 6 -12.11 -5.87 -16.06
N ALA A 7 -13.44 -5.81 -16.17
CA ALA A 7 -14.29 -4.76 -15.59
C ALA A 7 -14.14 -4.57 -14.05
N PHE A 8 -13.51 -5.53 -13.36
CA PHE A 8 -13.26 -5.47 -11.93
C PHE A 8 -12.16 -4.48 -11.53
N VAL A 9 -11.13 -4.26 -12.36
CA VAL A 9 -10.03 -3.33 -12.01
C VAL A 9 -10.56 -1.89 -11.94
N PRO A 10 -11.33 -1.37 -12.93
CA PRO A 10 -11.95 -0.05 -12.81
C PRO A 10 -12.94 0.08 -11.65
N LEU A 11 -13.69 -0.99 -11.34
CA LEU A 11 -14.61 -1.00 -10.19
C LEU A 11 -13.82 -0.89 -8.88
N LEU A 12 -12.77 -1.68 -8.72
CA LEU A 12 -11.91 -1.64 -7.54
C LEU A 12 -11.24 -0.27 -7.39
N GLU A 13 -10.77 0.31 -8.49
CA GLU A 13 -10.25 1.67 -8.53
C GLU A 13 -11.27 2.69 -7.99
N SER A 14 -12.50 2.62 -8.50
CA SER A 14 -13.59 3.51 -8.05
C SER A 14 -13.88 3.35 -6.56
N ILE A 15 -13.92 2.12 -6.05
CA ILE A 15 -14.19 1.84 -4.63
C ILE A 15 -13.07 2.39 -3.75
N LEU A 16 -11.80 2.13 -4.10
CA LEU A 16 -10.65 2.60 -3.32
C LEU A 16 -10.57 4.13 -3.32
N ASN A 17 -10.80 4.77 -4.45
CA ASN A 17 -10.81 6.23 -4.54
C ASN A 17 -11.98 6.84 -3.74
N ALA A 18 -13.18 6.27 -3.82
CA ALA A 18 -14.33 6.73 -3.03
C ALA A 18 -14.09 6.58 -1.52
N ALA A 19 -13.49 5.47 -1.08
CA ALA A 19 -13.14 5.26 0.32
C ALA A 19 -12.15 6.32 0.83
N LEU A 20 -11.09 6.62 0.06
CA LEU A 20 -10.12 7.66 0.43
C LEU A 20 -10.72 9.07 0.46
N GLU A 21 -11.67 9.36 -0.44
CA GLU A 21 -12.40 10.63 -0.41
C GLU A 21 -13.27 10.75 0.84
N GLY A 22 -13.98 9.68 1.21
CA GLY A 22 -14.78 9.63 2.44
C GLY A 22 -13.93 9.82 3.70
N GLU A 23 -12.73 9.21 3.75
CA GLU A 23 -11.78 9.44 4.84
C GLU A 23 -11.35 10.92 4.91
N MET A 24 -11.12 11.58 3.78
CA MET A 24 -10.76 13.00 3.74
C MET A 24 -11.90 13.91 4.16
N ASP A 25 -13.14 13.58 3.80
CA ASP A 25 -14.31 14.33 4.24
C ASP A 25 -14.51 14.22 5.76
N ALA A 26 -14.29 13.04 6.33
CA ALA A 26 -14.30 12.83 7.77
C ALA A 26 -13.14 13.55 8.48
N HIS A 27 -11.98 13.65 7.84
CA HIS A 27 -10.80 14.36 8.38
C HIS A 27 -10.99 15.88 8.43
N LEU A 28 -11.64 16.47 7.41
CA LEU A 28 -11.86 17.92 7.32
C LEU A 28 -13.15 18.36 8.02
N THR A 29 -13.16 18.23 9.34
CA THR A 29 -14.25 18.72 10.21
C THR A 29 -14.39 20.25 10.13
N GLU A 30 -15.45 20.79 10.72
CA GLU A 30 -15.67 22.23 10.77
C GLU A 30 -14.56 22.93 11.58
N GLU A 31 -14.10 22.32 12.67
CA GLU A 31 -13.00 22.83 13.49
C GLU A 31 -11.70 22.90 12.70
N GLU A 32 -11.35 21.84 11.96
CA GLU A 32 -10.18 21.83 11.08
C GLU A 32 -10.25 22.95 10.02
N ARG A 33 -11.44 23.20 9.47
CA ARG A 33 -11.65 24.27 8.48
C ARG A 33 -11.51 25.66 9.09
N GLN A 34 -12.05 25.87 10.29
CA GLN A 34 -11.91 27.13 11.04
C GLN A 34 -10.46 27.40 11.43
N MET A 35 -9.68 26.36 11.71
CA MET A 35 -8.22 26.44 11.91
C MET A 35 -7.43 26.62 10.60
N GLY A 36 -8.11 26.76 9.45
CA GLY A 36 -7.51 27.04 8.16
C GLY A 36 -7.09 25.81 7.35
N ASN A 37 -7.40 24.59 7.82
CA ASN A 37 -7.16 23.39 7.04
C ASN A 37 -8.19 23.25 5.91
N ARG A 38 -7.75 22.70 4.79
CA ARG A 38 -8.57 22.54 3.58
C ARG A 38 -7.93 21.55 2.62
N ARG A 39 -8.69 21.09 1.63
CA ARG A 39 -8.17 20.24 0.56
C ARG A 39 -7.06 20.95 -0.22
N ASN A 40 -6.00 20.21 -0.54
CA ASN A 40 -4.79 20.67 -1.23
C ASN A 40 -4.42 19.73 -2.38
N GLY A 41 -5.41 19.45 -3.23
CA GLY A 41 -5.28 18.57 -4.39
C GLY A 41 -5.23 17.09 -4.02
N LYS A 42 -4.74 16.28 -4.96
CA LYS A 42 -4.60 14.83 -4.85
C LYS A 42 -3.26 14.38 -5.41
N MET A 43 -2.78 13.24 -4.95
CA MET A 43 -1.57 12.60 -5.45
C MET A 43 -1.90 11.21 -5.99
N GLN A 44 -1.41 10.91 -7.19
CA GLN A 44 -1.58 9.59 -7.77
C GLN A 44 -0.50 8.63 -7.26
N LYS A 45 -0.89 7.38 -7.03
CA LYS A 45 0.04 6.27 -6.80
C LYS A 45 -0.52 4.98 -7.38
N GLN A 46 0.38 4.10 -7.82
CA GLN A 46 0.02 2.76 -8.27
C GLN A 46 0.01 1.79 -7.09
N VAL A 47 -1.07 1.03 -6.97
CA VAL A 47 -1.30 0.09 -5.88
C VAL A 47 -1.45 -1.30 -6.47
N GLN A 48 -0.64 -2.22 -5.98
CA GLN A 48 -0.67 -3.63 -6.35
C GLN A 48 -1.74 -4.34 -5.53
N THR A 49 -2.69 -4.95 -6.22
CA THR A 49 -3.75 -5.77 -5.61
C THR A 49 -3.69 -7.18 -6.18
N PRO A 50 -4.28 -8.19 -5.52
CA PRO A 50 -4.37 -9.55 -6.07
C PRO A 50 -5.08 -9.62 -7.43
N LEU A 51 -5.94 -8.65 -7.76
CA LEU A 51 -6.72 -8.60 -8.99
C LEU A 51 -6.03 -7.82 -10.12
N GLY A 52 -4.97 -7.08 -9.81
CA GLY A 52 -4.28 -6.23 -10.77
C GLY A 52 -3.68 -4.97 -10.13
N GLU A 53 -2.94 -4.21 -10.94
CA GLU A 53 -2.47 -2.88 -10.57
C GLU A 53 -3.62 -1.88 -10.74
N VAL A 54 -3.79 -1.01 -9.75
CA VAL A 54 -4.84 0.01 -9.71
C VAL A 54 -4.20 1.38 -9.49
N THR A 55 -4.69 2.39 -10.20
CA THR A 55 -4.24 3.77 -9.97
C THR A 55 -5.16 4.43 -8.95
N VAL A 56 -4.63 4.81 -7.79
CA VAL A 56 -5.41 5.52 -6.78
C VAL A 56 -4.97 6.97 -6.68
N SER A 57 -5.94 7.86 -6.46
CA SER A 57 -5.77 9.30 -6.33
C SER A 57 -6.01 9.69 -4.87
N THR A 58 -4.97 9.65 -4.05
CA THR A 58 -5.05 9.96 -2.62
C THR A 58 -5.23 11.47 -2.40
N PRO A 59 -6.31 11.90 -1.74
CA PRO A 59 -6.53 13.31 -1.42
C PRO A 59 -5.51 13.79 -0.37
N ARG A 60 -5.24 15.10 -0.36
CA ARG A 60 -4.38 15.74 0.63
C ARG A 60 -5.03 16.95 1.24
N ASP A 61 -4.68 17.24 2.49
CA ASP A 61 -5.03 18.46 3.19
C ASP A 61 -3.86 19.47 3.16
N ARG A 62 -4.15 20.73 3.50
CA ARG A 62 -3.19 21.84 3.49
C ARG A 62 -2.13 21.66 4.57
N ASN A 63 -2.54 21.18 5.74
CA ASN A 63 -1.66 20.98 6.88
C ASN A 63 -0.86 19.67 6.78
N SER A 64 -1.17 18.82 5.80
CA SER A 64 -0.58 17.48 5.62
C SER A 64 -0.81 16.54 6.82
N SER A 65 -1.85 16.80 7.62
CA SER A 65 -2.21 16.02 8.81
C SER A 65 -3.05 14.79 8.48
N PHE A 66 -3.68 14.73 7.30
CA PHE A 66 -4.54 13.60 6.91
C PHE A 66 -3.76 12.27 6.88
N ASP A 67 -4.19 11.26 7.63
CA ASP A 67 -3.57 9.92 7.66
C ASP A 67 -4.56 8.81 7.23
N PRO A 68 -4.59 8.46 5.92
CA PRO A 68 -5.56 7.49 5.39
C PRO A 68 -5.32 6.07 5.92
N GLN A 69 -6.39 5.32 6.16
CA GLN A 69 -6.32 3.98 6.76
C GLN A 69 -6.49 2.86 5.73
N PHE A 70 -7.35 3.04 4.72
CA PHE A 70 -7.53 2.04 3.65
C PHE A 70 -6.25 1.81 2.84
N ILE A 71 -5.52 2.88 2.52
CA ILE A 71 -4.22 2.78 1.83
C ILE A 71 -3.28 3.81 2.42
N LYS A 72 -2.35 3.37 3.27
CA LYS A 72 -1.49 4.28 4.04
C LYS A 72 -0.58 5.09 3.14
N LYS A 73 -0.07 6.20 3.68
CA LYS A 73 0.94 7.02 3.00
C LYS A 73 2.12 6.15 2.58
N ARG A 74 2.53 6.28 1.30
CA ARG A 74 3.65 5.54 0.68
C ARG A 74 3.47 4.01 0.60
N GLU A 75 2.30 3.49 0.98
CA GLU A 75 1.98 2.08 0.81
C GLU A 75 1.49 1.81 -0.61
N THR A 76 2.15 0.87 -1.29
CA THR A 76 1.85 0.42 -2.66
C THR A 76 1.34 -1.02 -2.73
N ILE A 77 1.35 -1.74 -1.61
CA ILE A 77 0.96 -3.15 -1.53
C ILE A 77 0.11 -3.41 -0.27
N PRO A 78 -1.06 -2.75 -0.12
CA PRO A 78 -1.85 -2.75 1.12
C PRO A 78 -2.46 -4.13 1.44
N LEU A 79 -2.69 -4.97 0.43
CA LEU A 79 -3.39 -6.25 0.57
C LEU A 79 -2.45 -7.47 0.59
N LEU A 80 -1.12 -7.29 0.54
CA LEU A 80 -0.16 -8.38 0.72
C LEU A 80 0.45 -8.33 2.14
N GLN A 81 -0.40 -8.39 3.17
CA GLN A 81 0.06 -8.53 4.56
C GLN A 81 0.89 -9.81 4.78
N GLU A 82 0.80 -10.75 3.83
CA GLU A 82 1.59 -11.98 3.76
C GLU A 82 3.11 -11.79 3.60
N LYS A 83 3.62 -10.61 3.24
CA LYS A 83 5.08 -10.47 3.02
C LYS A 83 5.94 -10.40 4.28
N LYS A 84 5.34 -10.35 5.48
CA LYS A 84 6.10 -10.33 6.75
C LYS A 84 6.82 -11.67 7.01
N TYR A 85 6.18 -12.81 6.70
CA TYR A 85 6.77 -14.12 6.99
C TYR A 85 7.83 -14.54 5.97
N THR A 86 7.75 -14.05 4.72
CA THR A 86 8.72 -14.40 3.68
C THR A 86 10.10 -13.81 3.96
N ILE A 87 10.16 -12.54 4.40
CA ILE A 87 11.42 -11.87 4.74
C ILE A 87 12.08 -12.56 5.94
N GLN A 88 11.29 -12.89 6.98
CA GLN A 88 11.80 -13.66 8.11
C GLN A 88 12.30 -15.04 7.69
N ALA A 89 11.56 -15.76 6.86
CA ALA A 89 11.99 -17.05 6.32
C ALA A 89 13.30 -16.91 5.52
N THR A 90 13.48 -15.88 4.69
CA THR A 90 14.76 -15.69 3.97
C THR A 90 15.93 -15.38 4.91
N TYR A 91 15.70 -14.58 5.96
CA TYR A 91 16.74 -14.23 6.94
C TYR A 91 17.12 -15.43 7.80
N THR A 92 16.16 -16.27 8.20
CA THR A 92 16.41 -17.49 8.96
C THR A 92 17.00 -18.61 8.11
N THR A 93 16.63 -18.70 6.83
CA THR A 93 17.04 -19.80 5.93
C THR A 93 18.29 -19.48 5.11
N GLY A 94 18.76 -18.22 5.10
CA GLY A 94 20.05 -17.82 4.51
C GLY A 94 20.17 -18.06 3.01
N ILE A 95 19.10 -17.84 2.25
CA ILE A 95 19.10 -18.02 0.79
C ILE A 95 19.60 -16.72 0.13
N LYS A 96 20.72 -16.79 -0.59
CA LYS A 96 21.21 -15.70 -1.47
C LYS A 96 21.03 -16.14 -2.92
N GLU A 97 20.44 -15.29 -3.75
CA GLU A 97 20.29 -15.49 -5.20
C GLU A 97 21.28 -14.57 -5.94
N ASN A 98 22.09 -15.15 -6.82
CA ASN A 98 23.07 -14.41 -7.62
C ASN A 98 22.46 -14.03 -8.99
N HIS A 99 23.07 -13.10 -9.72
CA HIS A 99 22.62 -12.59 -11.04
C HIS A 99 22.47 -13.67 -12.14
N THR A 100 22.98 -14.88 -11.90
CA THR A 100 22.84 -16.07 -12.76
C THR A 100 21.73 -17.03 -12.31
N GLY A 101 20.93 -16.69 -11.30
CA GLY A 101 19.79 -17.50 -10.82
C GLY A 101 20.14 -18.71 -9.96
N GLN A 102 21.42 -18.90 -9.60
CA GLN A 102 21.86 -20.01 -8.76
C GLN A 102 21.55 -19.71 -7.28
N LYS A 103 20.81 -20.61 -6.60
CA LYS A 103 20.43 -20.50 -5.19
C LYS A 103 21.49 -21.14 -4.30
N CYS A 104 22.21 -20.34 -3.51
CA CYS A 104 23.12 -20.85 -2.49
C CYS A 104 22.41 -20.88 -1.12
N LYS A 105 22.27 -22.06 -0.50
CA LYS A 105 21.70 -22.21 0.85
C LYS A 105 22.81 -22.10 1.89
N ASN A 106 22.86 -21.03 2.68
CA ASN A 106 23.72 -20.96 3.86
C ASN A 106 22.93 -21.34 5.13
N ARG A 107 23.22 -22.53 5.70
CA ARG A 107 22.69 -22.94 7.01
C ARG A 107 23.44 -22.18 8.12
N TYR A 108 22.94 -21.02 8.54
CA TYR A 108 23.39 -20.43 9.80
C TYR A 108 22.84 -21.28 10.96
N ARG A 109 23.72 -22.07 11.59
CA ARG A 109 23.40 -22.80 12.81
C ARG A 109 23.30 -21.79 13.96
N GLN A 110 22.09 -21.49 14.43
CA GLN A 110 21.93 -20.70 15.65
C GLN A 110 22.61 -21.45 16.80
N LYS A 111 23.54 -20.79 17.50
CA LYS A 111 24.14 -21.36 18.71
C LYS A 111 23.11 -21.31 19.84
N PRO A 112 22.91 -22.40 20.59
CA PRO A 112 22.01 -22.38 21.74
C PRO A 112 22.56 -21.44 22.82
N LYS A 113 21.63 -20.87 23.59
CA LYS A 113 21.84 -19.86 24.65
C LYS A 113 22.76 -20.35 25.76
#